data_AF-A0A1C1C8E1-F1
#
_entry.id   AF-A0A1C1C8E1-F1
#
_cell.length_a   1.000
_cell.length_b   1.000
_cell.length_c   1.000
_cell.angle_alpha   90.00
_cell.angle_beta   90.00
_cell.angle_gamma   90.00
#
_symmetry.space_group_name_H-M   'P 1'
#
loop_
_entity.id
_entity.type
_entity.pdbx_description
1 polymer ?
#
loop_
_entity_poly.entity_id
_entity_poly.type
_entity_poly.pdbx_seq_one_letter_code
_entity_poly.pdbx_strand_id
1 'polypeptide(L)'
;MLPPLVLLLLLPHLFMTASDASSLLLARSEVNGACTGSGGAPGVCISTSSCTSAGGKYISNACPGTPEDIKCCTKTACGTGNKGNCRFTSSCDSGNTETNQCPGPDNFKCCMPAGSGPTLPTTSSGCKQKAIDGAKAIVNAFPGKVKEIGCIRDCDDPSSSDHCAGMATDMRVTEPGVSTSSVNAATAVIPFWYSPVTTG
;
A
#
# COMPACT_ATOMS: atom_id res chain seq x y z
N MET A 1 -73.59 30.02 54.77
CA MET A 1 -73.74 30.22 53.31
C MET A 1 -72.64 29.39 52.64
N LEU A 2 -72.99 28.33 51.91
CA LEU A 2 -72.06 27.50 51.11
C LEU A 2 -71.81 28.21 49.75
N PRO A 3 -70.68 28.00 49.04
CA PRO A 3 -70.43 26.74 48.29
C PRO A 3 -68.91 26.39 48.18
N PRO A 4 -68.41 25.58 47.22
CA PRO A 4 -68.48 24.12 47.29
C PRO A 4 -67.13 23.40 47.09
N LEU A 5 -67.17 22.15 47.53
CA LEU A 5 -66.39 20.98 47.13
C LEU A 5 -66.35 20.78 45.60
N VAL A 6 -65.27 21.11 44.91
CA VAL A 6 -64.74 20.39 43.71
C VAL A 6 -63.28 20.77 43.53
N LEU A 7 -62.37 19.82 43.68
CA LEU A 7 -61.37 19.42 42.68
C LEU A 7 -60.23 18.63 43.36
N LEU A 8 -60.62 17.49 43.93
CA LEU A 8 -59.80 16.28 43.84
C LEU A 8 -59.66 15.95 42.35
N LEU A 9 -58.43 15.63 41.94
CA LEU A 9 -57.95 15.19 40.63
C LEU A 9 -56.95 16.18 40.06
N LEU A 10 -55.66 15.89 40.29
CA LEU A 10 -54.58 15.88 39.30
C LEU A 10 -53.30 15.53 40.06
N LEU A 11 -53.13 14.24 40.36
CA LEU A 11 -51.80 13.63 40.43
C LEU A 11 -51.35 13.45 38.98
N PRO A 12 -50.34 14.18 38.46
CA PRO A 12 -49.51 13.62 37.42
C PRO A 12 -48.49 12.73 38.14
N HIS A 13 -48.73 11.42 38.10
CA HIS A 13 -47.68 10.44 38.29
C HIS A 13 -46.60 10.75 37.26
N LEU A 14 -45.53 11.39 37.71
CA LEU A 14 -44.29 11.53 37.00
C LEU A 14 -43.70 10.13 36.89
N PHE A 15 -44.19 9.36 35.93
CA PHE A 15 -43.53 8.16 35.45
C PHE A 15 -42.21 8.62 34.84
N MET A 16 -41.16 8.61 35.67
CA MET A 16 -39.78 8.55 35.20
C MET A 16 -39.65 7.25 34.42
N THR A 17 -39.93 7.30 33.12
CA THR A 17 -39.46 6.27 32.20
C THR A 17 -37.95 6.37 32.26
N ALA A 18 -37.32 5.43 32.96
CA ALA A 18 -35.89 5.21 32.88
C ALA A 18 -35.56 5.08 31.40
N SER A 19 -34.94 6.11 30.83
CA SER A 19 -34.38 6.03 29.51
C SER A 19 -33.30 4.97 29.61
N ASP A 20 -33.56 3.79 29.04
CA ASP A 20 -32.54 2.80 28.76
C ASP A 20 -31.49 3.48 27.90
N ALA A 21 -30.46 4.03 28.55
CA ALA A 21 -29.24 4.47 27.93
C ALA A 21 -28.54 3.19 27.45
N SER A 22 -29.03 2.66 26.33
CA SER A 22 -28.25 1.79 25.47
C SER A 22 -27.05 2.62 25.06
N SER A 23 -25.98 2.51 25.84
CA SER A 23 -24.64 2.92 25.47
C SER A 23 -24.28 2.12 24.23
N LEU A 24 -24.74 2.61 23.07
CA LEU A 24 -24.21 2.21 21.78
C LEU A 24 -22.73 2.54 21.87
N LEU A 25 -21.91 1.52 22.16
CA LEU A 25 -20.51 1.53 21.80
C LEU A 25 -20.49 1.69 20.27
N LEU A 26 -20.56 2.93 19.81
CA LEU A 26 -20.27 3.25 18.42
C LEU A 26 -18.84 2.78 18.20
N ALA A 27 -18.65 1.87 17.25
CA ALA A 27 -17.33 1.47 16.81
C ALA A 27 -16.54 2.74 16.50
N ARG A 28 -15.49 2.99 17.29
CA ARG A 28 -14.64 4.17 17.13
C ARG A 28 -13.54 3.82 16.15
N SER A 29 -13.32 4.68 15.18
CA SER A 29 -12.15 4.57 14.31
C SER A 29 -10.93 5.17 15.02
N GLU A 30 -9.77 4.71 14.61
CA GLU A 30 -8.48 5.22 15.07
C GLU A 30 -7.81 6.01 13.95
N VAL A 31 -7.04 7.04 14.31
CA VAL A 31 -6.15 7.71 13.36
C VAL A 31 -5.14 6.68 12.86
N ASN A 32 -4.88 6.65 11.55
CA ASN A 32 -4.11 5.62 10.84
C ASN A 32 -4.76 4.22 10.84
N GLY A 33 -5.99 4.08 11.33
CA GLY A 33 -6.76 2.84 11.29
C GLY A 33 -7.42 2.58 9.93
N ALA A 34 -7.85 1.33 9.73
CA ALA A 34 -8.57 0.93 8.52
C ALA A 34 -9.99 1.51 8.47
N CYS A 35 -10.45 1.78 7.25
CA CYS A 35 -11.81 2.20 6.97
C CYS A 35 -12.25 1.74 5.58
N THR A 36 -13.55 1.80 5.32
CA THR A 36 -14.12 1.46 4.01
C THR A 36 -14.63 2.74 3.35
N GLY A 37 -14.06 3.08 2.20
CA GLY A 37 -14.44 4.24 1.41
C GLY A 37 -15.58 3.98 0.44
N SER A 38 -15.79 4.95 -0.46
CA SER A 38 -16.82 4.86 -1.50
C SER A 38 -16.70 3.57 -2.32
N GLY A 39 -17.84 2.91 -2.58
CA GLY A 39 -17.88 1.69 -3.39
C GLY A 39 -17.20 0.47 -2.75
N GLY A 40 -16.93 0.50 -1.43
CA GLY A 40 -16.26 -0.61 -0.74
C GLY A 40 -14.73 -0.58 -0.85
N ALA A 41 -14.15 0.51 -1.38
CA ALA A 41 -12.71 0.61 -1.54
C ALA A 41 -11.99 0.63 -0.16
N PRO A 42 -10.91 -0.15 0.03
CA PRO A 42 -10.14 -0.12 1.26
C PRO A 42 -9.49 1.26 1.45
N GLY A 43 -9.51 1.76 2.68
CA GLY A 43 -8.99 3.08 3.02
C GLY A 43 -8.31 3.14 4.37
N VAL A 44 -7.81 4.34 4.69
CA VAL A 44 -7.16 4.68 5.96
C VAL A 44 -7.71 5.99 6.53
N CYS A 45 -7.92 6.05 7.84
CA CYS A 45 -8.36 7.25 8.54
C CYS A 45 -7.18 8.22 8.75
N ILE A 46 -7.09 9.26 7.92
CA ILE A 46 -6.03 10.28 7.98
C ILE A 46 -6.60 11.68 7.72
N SER A 47 -5.80 12.72 7.92
CA SER A 47 -6.23 14.08 7.62
C SER A 47 -6.55 14.25 6.14
N THR A 48 -7.59 15.04 5.85
CA THR A 48 -7.98 15.42 4.49
C THR A 48 -6.83 16.05 3.70
N SER A 49 -5.97 16.83 4.38
CA SER A 49 -4.76 17.41 3.78
C SER A 49 -3.77 16.34 3.32
N SER A 50 -3.49 15.34 4.16
CA SER A 50 -2.58 14.23 3.82
C SER A 50 -3.15 13.38 2.67
N CYS A 51 -4.46 13.12 2.69
CA CYS A 51 -5.13 12.40 1.62
C CYS A 51 -5.03 13.14 0.27
N THR A 52 -5.33 14.44 0.27
CA THR A 52 -5.31 15.28 -0.94
C THR A 52 -3.90 15.41 -1.50
N SER A 53 -2.90 15.67 -0.66
CA SER A 53 -1.49 15.79 -1.06
C SER A 53 -0.96 14.51 -1.70
N ALA A 54 -1.45 13.34 -1.27
CA ALA A 54 -1.07 12.05 -1.86
C ALA A 54 -1.88 11.68 -3.12
N GLY A 55 -2.79 12.54 -3.58
CA GLY A 55 -3.69 12.29 -4.71
C GLY A 55 -4.82 11.29 -4.42
N GLY A 56 -5.16 11.09 -3.14
CA GLY A 56 -6.29 10.27 -2.72
C GLY A 56 -7.63 11.00 -2.82
N LYS A 57 -8.71 10.26 -2.56
CA LYS A 57 -10.07 10.79 -2.36
C LYS A 57 -10.53 10.42 -0.97
N TYR A 58 -11.40 11.22 -0.35
CA TYR A 58 -11.93 10.91 0.98
C TYR A 58 -13.45 10.99 1.02
N ILE A 59 -14.04 10.26 1.97
CA ILE A 59 -15.46 10.38 2.33
C ILE A 59 -15.62 10.75 3.81
N SER A 60 -16.64 11.55 4.10
CA SER A 60 -17.01 11.93 5.47
C SER A 60 -17.70 10.77 6.21
N ASN A 61 -17.75 10.85 7.54
CA ASN A 61 -18.46 9.92 8.43
C ASN A 61 -17.99 8.44 8.40
N ALA A 62 -16.89 8.14 7.72
CA ALA A 62 -16.31 6.79 7.67
C ALA A 62 -15.15 6.57 8.67
N CYS A 63 -14.90 7.55 9.53
CA CYS A 63 -13.94 7.47 10.65
C CYS A 63 -14.59 7.99 11.96
N PRO A 64 -15.69 7.38 12.43
CA PRO A 64 -16.44 7.85 13.61
C PRO A 64 -15.56 8.01 14.86
N GLY A 65 -15.76 9.12 15.57
CA GLY A 65 -15.08 9.45 16.82
C GLY A 65 -13.62 9.90 16.67
N THR A 66 -13.14 10.11 15.45
CA THR A 66 -11.88 10.82 15.17
C THR A 66 -12.14 12.32 14.97
N PRO A 67 -11.10 13.19 15.01
CA PRO A 67 -11.24 14.63 14.70
C PRO A 67 -11.90 14.90 13.34
N GLU A 68 -12.55 16.06 13.19
CA GLU A 68 -13.36 16.42 12.01
C GLU A 68 -12.60 16.35 10.67
N ASP A 69 -11.30 16.66 10.70
CA ASP A 69 -10.43 16.63 9.53
C ASP A 69 -9.93 15.22 9.17
N ILE A 70 -10.17 14.23 10.02
CA ILE A 70 -9.84 12.82 9.78
C ILE A 70 -10.98 12.15 9.02
N LYS A 71 -10.67 11.69 7.82
CA LYS A 71 -11.64 11.06 6.91
C LYS A 71 -11.08 9.77 6.34
N CYS A 72 -11.97 8.93 5.83
CA CYS A 72 -11.54 7.71 5.19
C CYS A 72 -10.95 8.04 3.82
N CYS A 73 -9.62 7.99 3.72
CA CYS A 73 -8.89 8.23 2.49
C CYS A 73 -8.74 6.93 1.71
N THR A 74 -9.09 6.96 0.43
CA THR A 74 -8.87 5.89 -0.53
C THR A 74 -8.01 6.36 -1.68
N LYS A 75 -7.16 5.47 -2.19
CA LYS A 75 -6.36 5.68 -3.39
C LYS A 75 -6.33 4.36 -4.17
N THR A 76 -7.27 4.25 -5.10
CA THR A 76 -7.56 3.01 -5.85
C THR A 76 -6.59 2.73 -6.99
N ALA A 77 -5.71 3.68 -7.30
CA ALA A 77 -4.65 3.58 -8.29
C ALA A 77 -3.35 4.08 -7.68
N CYS A 78 -2.31 3.25 -7.70
CA CYS A 78 -0.99 3.60 -7.20
C CYS A 78 0.09 2.72 -7.85
N GLY A 79 1.35 3.08 -7.58
CA GLY A 79 2.51 2.31 -7.98
C GLY A 79 2.77 2.30 -9.49
N THR A 80 3.68 1.42 -9.92
CA THR A 80 4.12 1.35 -11.31
C THR A 80 2.93 1.15 -12.27
N GLY A 81 2.78 2.08 -13.22
CA GLY A 81 1.70 2.06 -14.20
C GLY A 81 0.29 2.15 -13.61
N ASN A 82 0.14 2.66 -12.38
CA ASN A 82 -1.14 2.77 -11.67
C ASN A 82 -1.89 1.42 -11.53
N LYS A 83 -1.15 0.30 -11.49
CA LYS A 83 -1.71 -1.06 -11.48
C LYS A 83 -2.12 -1.55 -10.09
N GLY A 84 -1.61 -0.92 -9.03
CA GLY A 84 -1.93 -1.29 -7.65
C GLY A 84 -3.04 -0.45 -7.05
N ASN A 85 -3.41 -0.78 -5.82
CA ASN A 85 -4.27 0.04 -4.98
C ASN A 85 -3.77 0.08 -3.54
N CYS A 86 -4.03 1.20 -2.86
CA CYS A 86 -3.64 1.38 -1.48
C CYS A 86 -4.54 0.58 -0.54
N ARG A 87 -3.93 -0.22 0.33
CA ARG A 87 -4.60 -0.97 1.39
C ARG A 87 -3.55 -1.39 2.44
N PHE A 88 -4.00 -1.94 3.56
CA PHE A 88 -3.08 -2.48 4.56
C PHE A 88 -2.31 -3.68 3.99
N THR A 89 -1.02 -3.81 4.33
CA THR A 89 -0.13 -4.85 3.82
C THR A 89 -0.64 -6.26 4.10
N SER A 90 -1.35 -6.45 5.21
CA SER A 90 -2.02 -7.71 5.55
C SER A 90 -3.14 -8.11 4.59
N SER A 91 -3.59 -7.20 3.71
CA SER A 91 -4.62 -7.42 2.70
C SER A 91 -4.05 -7.46 1.26
N CYS A 92 -2.72 -7.49 1.09
CA CYS A 92 -2.10 -7.66 -0.22
C CYS A 92 -2.07 -9.15 -0.61
N ASP A 93 -3.03 -9.59 -1.43
CA ASP A 93 -3.16 -11.00 -1.83
C ASP A 93 -1.91 -11.56 -2.55
N SER A 94 -1.21 -10.70 -3.29
CA SER A 94 0.02 -11.06 -4.00
C SER A 94 1.28 -11.07 -3.12
N GLY A 95 1.23 -10.47 -1.93
CA GLY A 95 2.40 -10.11 -1.13
C GLY A 95 3.27 -8.98 -1.71
N ASN A 96 3.03 -8.55 -2.95
CA ASN A 96 3.84 -7.53 -3.62
C ASN A 96 3.40 -6.13 -3.19
N THR A 97 4.34 -5.34 -2.68
CA THR A 97 4.05 -3.96 -2.25
C THR A 97 5.04 -2.96 -2.82
N GLU A 98 4.54 -1.78 -3.20
CA GLU A 98 5.36 -0.60 -3.44
C GLU A 98 5.26 0.37 -2.25
N THR A 99 6.42 0.80 -1.76
CA THR A 99 6.55 1.72 -0.61
C THR A 99 6.46 3.19 -1.08
N ASN A 100 5.99 4.08 -0.21
CA ASN A 100 5.83 5.53 -0.45
C ASN A 100 4.83 5.91 -1.56
N GLN A 101 3.92 5.00 -1.91
CA GLN A 101 2.91 5.22 -2.95
C GLN A 101 1.53 5.60 -2.38
N CYS A 102 1.34 5.40 -1.08
CA CYS A 102 0.07 5.53 -0.38
C CYS A 102 0.25 6.42 0.85
N PRO A 103 -0.78 7.21 1.23
CA PRO A 103 -0.71 8.03 2.43
C PRO A 103 -0.95 7.22 3.70
N GLY A 104 -0.57 7.76 4.85
CA GLY A 104 -0.84 7.15 6.15
C GLY A 104 0.35 6.34 6.68
N PRO A 105 0.08 5.31 7.51
CA PRO A 105 1.13 4.57 8.21
C PRO A 105 1.94 3.65 7.28
N ASP A 106 3.11 3.20 7.74
CA ASP A 106 4.04 2.37 6.96
C ASP A 106 3.44 1.03 6.49
N ASN A 107 2.41 0.53 7.17
CA ASN A 107 1.70 -0.69 6.78
C ASN A 107 0.51 -0.43 5.84
N PHE A 108 0.26 0.80 5.39
CA PHE A 108 -0.70 1.12 4.33
C PHE A 108 0.05 1.41 3.03
N LYS A 109 0.25 0.37 2.22
CA LYS A 109 1.11 0.40 1.03
C LYS A 109 0.31 0.19 -0.24
N CYS A 110 0.98 0.39 -1.38
CA CYS A 110 0.38 0.05 -2.67
C CYS A 110 0.52 -1.45 -2.89
N CYS A 111 -0.57 -2.19 -2.76
CA CYS A 111 -0.57 -3.61 -3.11
C CYS A 111 -0.60 -3.73 -4.62
N MET A 112 0.39 -4.42 -5.14
CA MET A 112 0.54 -4.62 -6.57
C MET A 112 -0.09 -5.95 -6.98
N PRO A 113 -0.68 -6.07 -8.18
CA PRO A 113 -1.15 -7.37 -8.65
C PRO A 113 0.03 -8.35 -8.83
N ALA A 114 -0.27 -9.65 -8.82
CA ALA A 114 0.73 -10.64 -9.20
C ALA A 114 1.27 -10.35 -10.62
N GLY A 115 2.57 -10.50 -10.83
CA GLY A 115 3.20 -10.27 -12.14
C GLY A 115 3.27 -8.81 -12.60
N SER A 116 2.97 -7.82 -11.77
CA SER A 116 3.11 -6.40 -12.09
C SER A 116 4.55 -5.88 -12.15
N GLY A 117 5.53 -6.78 -12.00
CA GLY A 117 6.94 -6.45 -12.08
C GLY A 117 7.37 -6.04 -13.49
N PRO A 118 8.66 -5.72 -13.68
CA PRO A 118 9.20 -5.51 -15.01
C PRO A 118 9.04 -6.77 -15.87
N THR A 119 9.02 -6.61 -17.19
CA THR A 119 9.13 -7.74 -18.10
C THR A 119 10.48 -8.42 -17.89
N LEU A 120 10.47 -9.72 -17.55
CA LEU A 120 11.69 -10.52 -17.54
C LEU A 120 12.17 -10.72 -18.99
N PRO A 121 13.49 -10.65 -19.25
CA PRO A 121 14.00 -11.01 -20.57
C PRO A 121 13.83 -12.51 -20.83
N THR A 122 13.89 -12.87 -22.10
CA THR A 122 13.83 -14.26 -22.56
C THR A 122 15.20 -14.71 -23.07
N THR A 123 15.42 -16.02 -23.19
CA THR A 123 16.66 -16.54 -23.77
C THR A 123 16.89 -16.12 -25.23
N SER A 124 15.81 -15.79 -25.95
CA SER A 124 15.88 -15.25 -27.32
C SER A 124 16.45 -13.83 -27.39
N SER A 125 16.51 -13.09 -26.28
CA SER A 125 17.18 -11.78 -26.21
C SER A 125 18.69 -11.88 -25.97
N GLY A 126 19.23 -13.10 -25.93
CA GLY A 126 20.64 -13.40 -25.65
C GLY A 126 20.94 -13.64 -24.17
N CYS A 127 20.06 -13.22 -23.26
CA CYS A 127 20.19 -13.55 -21.83
C CYS A 127 20.27 -15.05 -21.61
N LYS A 128 21.18 -15.49 -20.74
CA LYS A 128 21.24 -16.87 -20.29
C LYS A 128 20.22 -17.08 -19.18
N GLN A 129 19.74 -18.32 -19.05
CA GLN A 129 18.72 -18.67 -18.05
C GLN A 129 19.14 -18.27 -16.63
N LYS A 130 20.44 -18.37 -16.32
CA LYS A 130 20.99 -17.98 -15.01
C LYS A 130 20.76 -16.49 -14.70
N ALA A 131 20.91 -15.60 -15.68
CA ALA A 131 20.62 -14.17 -15.54
C ALA A 131 19.12 -13.94 -15.32
N ILE A 132 18.26 -14.65 -16.06
CA ILE A 132 16.80 -14.56 -15.94
C ILE A 132 16.34 -15.03 -14.54
N ASP A 133 16.89 -16.13 -14.04
CA ASP A 133 16.59 -16.65 -12.71
C ASP A 133 17.04 -15.69 -11.61
N GLY A 134 18.25 -15.12 -11.75
CA GLY A 134 18.75 -14.07 -10.86
C GLY A 134 17.85 -12.83 -10.86
N ALA A 135 17.40 -12.41 -12.05
CA ALA A 135 16.48 -11.28 -12.18
C ALA A 135 15.14 -11.55 -11.49
N LYS A 136 14.57 -12.74 -11.68
CA LYS A 136 13.33 -13.16 -11.03
C LYS A 136 13.48 -13.16 -9.51
N ALA A 137 14.61 -13.65 -8.98
CA ALA A 137 14.88 -13.63 -7.55
C ALA A 137 14.93 -12.19 -7.00
N ILE A 138 15.60 -11.28 -7.69
CA ILE A 138 15.70 -9.87 -7.30
C ILE A 138 14.34 -9.17 -7.36
N VAL A 139 13.56 -9.35 -8.43
CA VAL A 139 12.21 -8.77 -8.54
C VAL A 139 11.29 -9.26 -7.41
N ASN A 140 11.35 -10.55 -7.09
CA ASN A 140 10.57 -11.12 -6.00
C ASN A 140 11.00 -10.58 -4.63
N ALA A 141 12.29 -10.33 -4.43
CA ALA A 141 12.81 -9.76 -3.19
C ALA A 141 12.53 -8.25 -3.05
N PHE A 142 12.41 -7.53 -4.17
CA PHE A 142 12.22 -6.09 -4.23
C PHE A 142 11.02 -5.71 -5.11
N PRO A 143 9.78 -6.10 -4.73
CA PRO A 143 8.61 -5.84 -5.54
C PRO A 143 8.44 -4.35 -5.85
N GLY A 144 8.22 -4.05 -7.13
CA GLY A 144 8.00 -2.70 -7.66
C GLY A 144 9.20 -1.74 -7.56
N LYS A 145 10.41 -2.25 -7.24
CA LYS A 145 11.65 -1.45 -7.25
C LYS A 145 12.39 -1.51 -8.58
N VAL A 146 12.28 -2.62 -9.30
CA VAL A 146 12.90 -2.80 -10.62
C VAL A 146 11.93 -2.30 -11.69
N LYS A 147 12.41 -1.41 -12.55
CA LYS A 147 11.68 -0.79 -13.66
C LYS A 147 11.94 -1.50 -14.99
N GLU A 148 13.17 -1.95 -15.19
CA GLU A 148 13.58 -2.69 -16.39
C GLU A 148 14.70 -3.67 -16.02
N ILE A 149 14.79 -4.76 -16.77
CA ILE A 149 15.82 -5.78 -16.61
C ILE A 149 16.58 -5.92 -17.91
N GLY A 150 17.90 -5.81 -17.82
CA GLY A 150 18.86 -6.16 -18.86
C GLY A 150 19.72 -7.35 -18.45
N CYS A 151 20.60 -7.76 -19.37
CA CYS A 151 21.59 -8.81 -19.12
C CYS A 151 22.82 -8.71 -20.03
N ILE A 152 22.64 -8.13 -21.24
CA ILE A 152 23.68 -8.02 -22.26
C ILE A 152 24.11 -6.58 -22.43
N ARG A 153 25.43 -6.40 -22.54
CA ARG A 153 26.06 -5.20 -23.06
C ARG A 153 26.82 -5.56 -24.33
N ASP A 154 26.74 -4.71 -25.35
CA ASP A 154 27.57 -4.85 -26.54
C ASP A 154 29.05 -4.69 -26.15
N CYS A 155 29.84 -5.70 -26.49
CA CYS A 155 31.27 -5.77 -26.19
C CYS A 155 32.04 -6.24 -27.42
N ASP A 156 33.24 -5.69 -27.62
CA ASP A 156 34.16 -6.16 -28.65
C ASP A 156 34.73 -7.55 -28.32
N ASP A 157 34.88 -7.86 -27.02
CA ASP A 157 35.31 -9.17 -26.51
C ASP A 157 34.22 -9.79 -25.61
N PRO A 158 33.57 -10.89 -26.03
CA PRO A 158 32.54 -11.55 -25.25
C PRO A 158 33.04 -12.20 -23.95
N SER A 159 34.35 -12.41 -23.79
CA SER A 159 34.94 -12.99 -22.58
C SER A 159 35.30 -11.96 -21.50
N SER A 160 35.22 -10.67 -21.82
CA SER A 160 35.68 -9.59 -20.94
C SER A 160 34.75 -9.32 -19.73
N SER A 161 33.50 -9.79 -19.76
CA SER A 161 32.53 -9.60 -18.69
C SER A 161 31.33 -10.54 -18.83
N ASP A 162 30.70 -10.91 -17.71
CA ASP A 162 29.45 -11.66 -17.70
C ASP A 162 28.30 -10.94 -18.43
N HIS A 163 28.32 -9.59 -18.49
CA HIS A 163 27.35 -8.84 -19.31
C HIS A 163 27.56 -9.10 -20.81
N CYS A 164 28.80 -9.32 -21.27
CA CYS A 164 29.05 -9.57 -22.68
C CYS A 164 28.53 -10.96 -23.13
N ALA A 165 28.45 -11.91 -22.19
CA ALA A 165 27.95 -13.27 -22.42
C ALA A 165 26.46 -13.45 -22.07
N GLY A 166 25.79 -12.41 -21.57
CA GLY A 166 24.41 -12.47 -21.10
C GLY A 166 24.20 -13.28 -19.81
N MET A 167 25.26 -13.46 -19.03
CA MET A 167 25.27 -14.20 -17.76
C MET A 167 24.95 -13.30 -16.55
N ALA A 168 25.19 -12.00 -16.68
CA ALA A 168 24.84 -11.01 -15.65
C ALA A 168 23.39 -10.54 -15.77
N THR A 169 22.86 -9.95 -14.71
CA THR A 169 21.55 -9.28 -14.73
C THR A 169 21.71 -7.82 -14.32
N ASP A 170 21.13 -6.92 -15.12
CA ASP A 170 21.12 -5.48 -14.91
C ASP A 170 19.75 -5.03 -14.44
N MET A 171 19.70 -4.26 -13.34
CA MET A 171 18.46 -3.73 -12.79
C MET A 171 18.41 -2.22 -13.00
N ARG A 172 17.45 -1.74 -13.79
CA ARG A 172 17.11 -0.32 -13.74
C ARG A 172 16.12 -0.10 -12.61
N VAL A 173 16.43 0.83 -11.71
CA VAL A 173 15.54 1.22 -10.60
C VAL A 173 15.01 2.65 -10.74
N THR A 174 15.40 3.34 -11.81
CA THR A 174 15.01 4.71 -12.14
C THR A 174 14.27 4.78 -13.46
N GLU A 175 13.62 5.92 -13.72
CA GLU A 175 13.13 6.24 -15.06
C GLU A 175 14.30 6.52 -16.02
N PRO A 176 14.11 6.36 -17.34
CA PRO A 176 15.14 6.71 -18.33
C PRO A 176 15.65 8.15 -18.13
N GLY A 177 16.98 8.32 -18.15
CA GLY A 177 17.62 9.63 -17.98
C GLY A 177 17.71 10.15 -16.54
N VAL A 178 17.21 9.41 -15.54
CA VAL A 178 17.31 9.77 -14.13
C VAL A 178 18.46 9.03 -13.47
N SER A 179 19.44 9.78 -12.96
CA SER A 179 20.51 9.28 -12.10
C SER A 179 20.10 9.40 -10.63
N THR A 180 20.42 8.40 -9.81
CA THR A 180 20.21 8.44 -8.36
C THR A 180 21.53 8.50 -7.60
N SER A 181 21.55 9.18 -6.45
CA SER A 181 22.76 9.35 -5.62
C SER A 181 22.83 8.38 -4.43
N SER A 182 21.91 7.43 -4.28
CA SER A 182 21.77 6.67 -3.03
C SER A 182 22.43 5.28 -3.05
N VAL A 183 23.46 5.13 -2.21
CA VAL A 183 24.13 3.87 -1.80
C VAL A 183 23.25 2.87 -1.03
N ASN A 184 21.98 3.17 -0.75
CA ASN A 184 21.07 2.20 -0.10
C ASN A 184 20.58 1.10 -1.06
N ALA A 185 20.75 1.28 -2.39
CA ALA A 185 20.54 0.19 -3.33
C ALA A 185 21.64 -0.88 -3.18
N ALA A 186 22.89 -0.49 -2.94
CA ALA A 186 23.99 -1.43 -2.76
C ALA A 186 23.73 -2.35 -1.54
N THR A 187 23.33 -1.82 -0.39
CA THR A 187 22.99 -2.67 0.78
C THR A 187 21.79 -3.59 0.56
N ALA A 188 20.86 -3.23 -0.33
CA ALA A 188 19.74 -4.10 -0.70
C ALA A 188 20.18 -5.25 -1.64
N VAL A 189 21.08 -5.02 -2.59
CA VAL A 189 21.52 -6.08 -3.54
C VAL A 189 22.75 -6.86 -3.06
N ILE A 190 23.58 -6.33 -2.16
CA ILE A 190 24.75 -7.04 -1.59
C ILE A 190 24.42 -8.45 -1.06
N PRO A 191 23.32 -8.73 -0.33
CA PRO A 191 23.04 -10.09 0.11
C PRO A 191 22.78 -11.08 -1.05
N PHE A 192 22.39 -10.60 -2.25
CA PHE A 192 22.21 -11.47 -3.42
C PHE A 192 23.53 -11.77 -4.15
N TRP A 193 24.47 -10.83 -4.17
CA TRP A 193 25.82 -11.11 -4.68
C TRP A 193 26.60 -12.08 -3.78
N TYR A 194 26.24 -12.16 -2.49
CA TYR A 194 26.92 -13.02 -1.51
C TYR A 194 26.14 -14.29 -1.12
N SER A 195 25.24 -14.79 -1.97
CA SER A 195 24.87 -16.20 -1.89
C SER A 195 25.84 -17.01 -2.75
N PRO A 196 26.81 -17.74 -2.17
CA PRO A 196 27.53 -18.74 -2.92
C PRO A 196 26.49 -19.75 -3.41
N VAL A 197 26.21 -19.72 -4.70
CA VAL A 197 25.62 -20.87 -5.37
C VAL A 197 26.64 -21.97 -5.20
N THR A 198 26.43 -22.84 -4.21
CA THR A 198 27.10 -24.14 -4.14
C THR A 198 26.64 -24.92 -5.36
N THR A 199 27.38 -24.78 -6.46
CA THR A 199 27.39 -25.77 -7.53
C THR A 199 27.93 -27.07 -6.95
N GLY A 200 27.18 -28.15 -7.17
CA GLY A 200 27.48 -29.49 -6.68
C GLY A 200 28.77 -30.09 -7.22
#